data_AF-A0A3B9HXE5-F1
#
_entry.id   AF-A0A3B9HXE5-F1
#
_cell.length_a   1.000
_cell.length_b   1.000
_cell.length_c   1.000
_cell.angle_alpha   90.00
_cell.angle_beta   90.00
_cell.angle_gamma   90.00
#
_symmetry.space_group_name_H-M   'P 1'
#
loop_
_entity.id
_entity.type
_entity.pdbx_description
1 polymer ?
#
loop_
_entity_poly.entity_id
_entity_poly.type
_entity_poly.pdbx_seq_one_letter_code
_entity_poly.pdbx_strand_id
1 'polypeptide(L)'
;EFSNTYLQNPPEWAKKDPDWKSKFDGLTSLIGSIRKNLSSLEPDQQKAHHEIQAFTRRLTRLYDMLPMDALARLRLDISMHIDHVWTAWLEQNRQKLGETTENFSAVSRIFLKELDEATASAAVSIVHRAEELHKMAAQENVFTGKSFEFMLNMAENEFAQFNEAQNQSAAATEK
;
A
#
# COMPACT_ATOMS: atom_id res chain seq x y z
N GLU A 1 -23.41 7.49 -4.52
CA GLU A 1 -23.12 6.16 -3.91
C GLU A 1 -21.76 5.66 -4.37
N PHE A 2 -21.14 4.69 -3.68
CA PHE A 2 -20.01 3.97 -4.26
C PHE A 2 -20.56 3.09 -5.40
N SER A 3 -19.98 3.19 -6.59
CA SER A 3 -20.48 2.50 -7.77
C SER A 3 -20.17 1.00 -7.69
N ASN A 4 -21.20 0.18 -7.51
CA ASN A 4 -21.08 -1.28 -7.56
C ASN A 4 -21.00 -1.83 -9.00
N THR A 5 -20.77 -0.96 -10.00
CA THR A 5 -20.72 -1.37 -11.41
C THR A 5 -19.64 -2.42 -11.64
N TYR A 6 -18.48 -2.29 -11.00
CA TYR A 6 -17.38 -3.26 -11.12
C TYR A 6 -17.67 -4.61 -10.42
N LEU A 7 -18.60 -4.64 -9.46
CA LEU A 7 -19.08 -5.88 -8.83
C LEU A 7 -20.03 -6.65 -9.75
N GLN A 8 -20.84 -5.94 -10.53
CA GLN A 8 -21.85 -6.52 -11.42
C GLN A 8 -21.28 -6.84 -12.81
N ASN A 9 -20.34 -6.02 -13.29
CA ASN A 9 -19.69 -6.16 -14.58
C ASN A 9 -18.17 -5.96 -14.42
N PRO A 10 -17.44 -7.04 -14.06
CA PRO A 10 -15.99 -7.01 -13.95
C PRO A 10 -15.34 -6.65 -15.29
N PRO A 11 -14.23 -5.90 -15.28
CA PRO A 11 -13.38 -5.74 -16.45
C PRO A 11 -12.94 -7.09 -17.03
N GLU A 12 -12.69 -7.18 -18.34
CA GLU A 12 -12.35 -8.46 -19.01
C GLU A 12 -11.20 -9.22 -18.33
N TRP A 13 -10.16 -8.50 -17.92
CA TRP A 13 -8.99 -9.07 -17.25
C TRP A 13 -9.30 -9.63 -15.85
N ALA A 14 -10.38 -9.17 -15.22
CA ALA A 14 -10.84 -9.59 -13.90
C ALA A 14 -11.94 -10.65 -13.93
N LYS A 15 -12.56 -10.93 -15.08
CA LYS A 15 -13.69 -11.89 -15.18
C LYS A 15 -13.34 -13.31 -14.73
N LYS A 16 -12.05 -13.69 -14.78
CA LYS A 16 -11.56 -15.01 -14.39
C LYS A 16 -11.01 -15.05 -12.96
N ASP A 17 -11.01 -13.93 -12.26
CA ASP A 17 -10.54 -13.84 -10.89
C ASP A 17 -11.63 -14.38 -9.94
N PRO A 18 -11.41 -15.54 -9.29
CA PRO A 18 -12.40 -16.14 -8.39
C PRO A 18 -12.67 -15.28 -7.15
N ASP A 19 -11.70 -14.43 -6.78
CA ASP A 19 -11.76 -13.56 -5.61
C ASP A 19 -12.20 -12.13 -5.98
N TRP A 20 -12.60 -11.88 -7.23
CA TRP A 20 -12.94 -10.52 -7.69
C TRP A 20 -13.95 -9.82 -6.78
N LYS A 21 -15.01 -10.52 -6.37
CA LYS A 21 -16.03 -9.96 -5.48
C LYS A 21 -15.49 -9.69 -4.08
N SER A 22 -14.70 -10.62 -3.53
CA SER A 22 -14.17 -10.49 -2.17
C SER A 22 -13.15 -9.33 -2.04
N LYS A 23 -12.53 -8.92 -3.15
CA LYS A 23 -11.68 -7.71 -3.19
C LYS A 23 -12.43 -6.40 -2.91
N PHE A 24 -13.74 -6.37 -3.13
CA PHE A 24 -14.59 -5.23 -2.75
C PHE A 24 -15.10 -5.32 -1.30
N ASP A 25 -14.98 -6.49 -0.66
CA ASP A 25 -15.41 -6.66 0.72
C ASP A 25 -14.58 -5.78 1.65
N GLY A 26 -15.29 -5.06 2.52
CA GLY A 26 -14.70 -4.07 3.42
C GLY A 26 -14.54 -2.68 2.81
N LEU A 27 -14.47 -2.50 1.47
CA LEU A 27 -14.38 -1.16 0.86
C LEU A 27 -15.67 -0.36 1.11
N THR A 28 -16.84 -0.97 0.91
CA THR A 28 -18.14 -0.33 1.19
C THR A 28 -18.31 -0.03 2.68
N SER A 29 -17.81 -0.91 3.56
CA SER A 29 -17.84 -0.70 5.01
C SER A 29 -16.93 0.46 5.43
N LEU A 30 -15.71 0.53 4.89
CA LEU A 30 -14.79 1.64 5.10
C LEU A 30 -15.39 2.97 4.65
N ILE A 31 -15.96 3.04 3.44
CA ILE A 31 -16.65 4.25 2.96
C ILE A 31 -17.81 4.64 3.88
N GLY A 32 -18.59 3.66 4.36
CA GLY A 32 -19.67 3.88 5.31
C GLY A 32 -19.17 4.45 6.64
N SER A 33 -18.08 3.89 7.18
CA SER A 33 -17.44 4.34 8.41
C SER A 33 -16.87 5.76 8.28
N ILE A 34 -16.14 6.04 7.19
CA ILE A 34 -15.58 7.36 6.88
C ILE A 34 -16.69 8.40 6.86
N ARG A 35 -17.80 8.12 6.14
CA ARG A 35 -18.95 9.04 6.07
C ARG A 35 -19.54 9.28 7.44
N LYS A 36 -19.77 8.21 8.22
CA LYS A 36 -20.31 8.31 9.59
C LYS A 36 -19.42 9.14 10.50
N ASN A 37 -18.10 8.96 10.45
CA ASN A 37 -17.13 9.66 11.30
C ASN A 37 -16.92 11.12 10.88
N LEU A 38 -17.14 11.47 9.61
CA LEU A 38 -17.06 12.85 9.11
C LEU A 38 -18.37 13.63 9.27
N SER A 39 -19.51 12.96 9.26
CA SER A 39 -20.85 13.59 9.34
C SER A 39 -21.50 13.48 10.72
N SER A 40 -20.80 12.97 11.73
CA SER A 40 -21.30 12.91 13.11
C SER A 40 -21.35 14.31 13.74
N LEU A 41 -22.20 14.48 14.76
CA LEU A 41 -22.29 15.70 15.57
C LEU A 41 -20.93 16.10 16.19
N GLU A 42 -20.12 15.09 16.52
CA GLU A 42 -18.71 15.24 16.90
C GLU A 42 -17.87 14.43 15.92
N PRO A 43 -17.28 15.05 14.89
CA PRO A 43 -16.46 14.37 13.90
C PRO A 43 -15.15 13.85 14.51
N ASP A 44 -14.87 12.56 14.32
CA ASP A 44 -13.56 11.97 14.65
C ASP A 44 -12.66 12.03 13.41
N GLN A 45 -11.99 13.18 13.25
CA GLN A 45 -11.14 13.45 12.08
C GLN A 45 -9.94 12.51 12.00
N GLN A 46 -9.37 12.12 13.14
CA GLN A 46 -8.19 11.24 13.15
C GLN A 46 -8.58 9.83 12.69
N LYS A 47 -9.69 9.30 13.20
CA LYS A 47 -10.21 8.01 12.75
C LYS A 47 -10.61 8.04 11.28
N ALA A 48 -11.30 9.10 10.83
CA ALA A 48 -11.66 9.25 9.43
C ALA A 48 -10.41 9.30 8.52
N HIS A 49 -9.35 9.99 8.94
CA HIS A 49 -8.08 10.03 8.21
C HIS A 49 -7.47 8.62 8.07
N HIS A 50 -7.38 7.86 9.16
CA HIS A 50 -6.86 6.48 9.10
C HIS A 50 -7.71 5.57 8.22
N GLU A 51 -9.04 5.69 8.28
CA GLU A 51 -9.95 4.90 7.45
C GLU A 51 -9.86 5.29 5.97
N ILE A 52 -9.66 6.58 5.66
CA ILE A 52 -9.38 7.05 4.29
C ILE A 52 -8.08 6.45 3.77
N GLN A 53 -7.01 6.48 4.57
CA GLN A 53 -5.73 5.86 4.20
C GLN A 53 -5.88 4.35 3.99
N ALA A 54 -6.62 3.66 4.86
CA ALA A 54 -6.90 2.23 4.69
C ALA A 54 -7.72 1.96 3.42
N PHE A 55 -8.69 2.83 3.10
CA PHE A 55 -9.48 2.73 1.87
C PHE A 55 -8.60 2.92 0.63
N THR A 56 -7.77 3.95 0.57
CA THR A 56 -6.90 4.22 -0.58
C THR A 56 -5.89 3.10 -0.81
N ARG A 57 -5.30 2.56 0.27
CA ARG A 57 -4.35 1.44 0.18
C ARG A 57 -5.02 0.15 -0.29
N ARG A 58 -6.28 -0.10 0.13
CA ARG A 58 -7.03 -1.30 -0.26
C ARG A 58 -7.56 -1.28 -1.69
N LEU A 59 -7.70 -0.09 -2.30
CA LEU A 59 -8.01 0.02 -3.74
C LEU A 59 -6.93 -0.61 -4.63
N THR A 60 -5.67 -0.61 -4.19
CA THR A 60 -4.55 -1.23 -4.92
C THR A 60 -4.82 -2.69 -5.27
N ARG A 61 -5.47 -3.44 -4.37
CA ARG A 61 -5.80 -4.87 -4.56
C ARG A 61 -6.78 -5.15 -5.71
N LEU A 62 -7.53 -4.13 -6.14
CA LEU A 62 -8.41 -4.25 -7.30
C LEU A 62 -7.62 -4.45 -8.59
N TYR A 63 -6.33 -4.09 -8.62
CA TYR A 63 -5.50 -4.09 -9.82
C TYR A 63 -4.57 -5.30 -9.95
N ASP A 64 -4.60 -6.26 -9.01
CA ASP A 64 -3.69 -7.42 -8.99
C ASP A 64 -3.72 -8.26 -10.27
N MET A 65 -4.85 -8.32 -10.98
CA MET A 65 -4.99 -9.11 -12.21
C MET A 65 -4.87 -8.29 -13.49
N LEU A 66 -4.60 -6.99 -13.37
CA LEU A 66 -4.40 -6.12 -14.52
C LEU A 66 -3.16 -6.61 -15.30
N PRO A 67 -3.22 -6.74 -16.64
CA PRO A 67 -2.04 -7.00 -17.46
C PRO A 67 -1.06 -5.83 -17.32
N MET A 68 0.14 -6.11 -16.85
CA MET A 68 1.19 -5.10 -16.63
C MET A 68 2.56 -5.74 -16.81
N ASP A 69 3.55 -4.94 -17.16
CA ASP A 69 4.94 -5.38 -17.22
C ASP A 69 5.48 -5.70 -15.81
N ALA A 70 6.66 -6.32 -15.76
CA ALA A 70 7.27 -6.78 -14.51
C ALA A 70 7.56 -5.62 -13.54
N LEU A 71 7.95 -4.45 -14.05
CA LEU A 71 8.28 -3.29 -13.22
C LEU A 71 7.02 -2.67 -12.62
N ALA A 72 5.97 -2.49 -13.44
CA ALA A 72 4.67 -2.04 -12.99
C ALA A 72 4.06 -3.01 -11.97
N ARG A 73 4.25 -4.32 -12.15
CA ARG A 73 3.87 -5.34 -11.16
C ARG A 73 4.60 -5.13 -9.83
N LEU A 74 5.92 -4.96 -9.86
CA LEU A 74 6.71 -4.74 -8.64
C LEU A 74 6.32 -3.44 -7.92
N ARG A 75 5.97 -2.38 -8.65
CA ARG A 75 5.43 -1.15 -8.06
C ARG A 75 4.10 -1.40 -7.33
N LEU A 76 3.21 -2.17 -7.94
CA LEU A 76 1.96 -2.58 -7.30
C LEU A 76 2.22 -3.42 -6.04
N ASP A 77 3.11 -4.41 -6.14
CA ASP A 77 3.45 -5.31 -5.03
C ASP A 77 4.01 -4.53 -3.83
N ILE A 78 4.88 -3.54 -4.06
CA ILE A 78 5.39 -2.66 -2.99
C ILE A 78 4.23 -1.93 -2.29
N SER A 79 3.30 -1.33 -3.04
CA SER A 79 2.13 -0.67 -2.45
C SER A 79 1.27 -1.62 -1.63
N MET A 80 1.07 -2.86 -2.09
CA MET A 80 0.33 -3.88 -1.35
C MET A 80 1.04 -4.30 -0.07
N HIS A 81 2.36 -4.44 -0.10
CA HIS A 81 3.14 -4.79 1.09
C HIS A 81 3.12 -3.68 2.14
N ILE A 82 3.17 -2.40 1.74
CA ILE A 82 2.98 -1.27 2.66
C ILE A 82 1.60 -1.35 3.35
N ASP A 83 0.54 -1.64 2.59
CA ASP A 83 -0.82 -1.86 3.15
C ASP A 83 -0.86 -3.01 4.18
N HIS A 84 -0.18 -4.12 3.86
CA HIS A 84 -0.11 -5.27 4.76
C HIS A 84 0.61 -4.94 6.07
N VAL A 85 1.70 -4.17 6.02
CA VAL A 85 2.43 -3.72 7.22
C VAL A 85 1.57 -2.78 8.06
N TRP A 86 0.88 -1.82 7.45
CA TRP A 86 -0.07 -0.94 8.15
C TRP A 86 -1.16 -1.73 8.85
N THR A 87 -1.76 -2.69 8.13
CA THR A 87 -2.82 -3.55 8.68
C THR A 87 -2.31 -4.34 9.88
N ALA A 88 -1.16 -5.00 9.76
CA ALA A 88 -0.58 -5.79 10.84
C ALA A 88 -0.23 -4.94 12.07
N TRP A 89 0.25 -3.71 11.85
CA TRP A 89 0.59 -2.77 12.93
C TRP A 89 -0.66 -2.29 13.67
N LEU A 90 -1.71 -1.88 12.94
CA LEU A 90 -2.98 -1.43 13.51
C LEU A 90 -3.71 -2.56 14.27
N GLU A 91 -3.64 -3.78 13.77
CA GLU A 91 -4.18 -4.98 14.42
C GLU A 91 -3.34 -5.43 15.65
N GLN A 92 -2.19 -4.80 15.88
CA GLN A 92 -1.20 -5.19 16.89
C GLN A 92 -0.79 -6.68 16.79
N ASN A 93 -0.82 -7.23 15.58
CA ASN A 93 -0.52 -8.64 15.32
C ASN A 93 0.97 -8.81 15.05
N ARG A 94 1.73 -9.18 16.10
CA ARG A 94 3.20 -9.32 16.03
C ARG A 94 3.68 -10.31 14.98
N GLN A 95 3.05 -11.49 14.88
CA GLN A 95 3.44 -12.51 13.92
C GLN A 95 3.27 -11.98 12.49
N LYS A 96 2.07 -11.46 12.18
CA LYS A 96 1.75 -10.89 10.88
C LYS A 96 2.63 -9.68 10.56
N LEU A 97 3.01 -8.88 11.57
CA LEU A 97 3.91 -7.75 11.36
C LEU A 97 5.32 -8.20 10.94
N GLY A 98 5.84 -9.26 11.57
CA GLY A 98 7.11 -9.88 11.17
C GLY A 98 7.07 -10.38 9.73
N GLU A 99 6.06 -11.18 9.38
CA GLU A 99 5.88 -11.74 8.03
C GLU A 99 5.72 -10.66 6.96
N THR A 100 4.89 -9.64 7.22
CA THR A 100 4.60 -8.58 6.23
C THR A 100 5.79 -7.65 6.01
N THR A 101 6.57 -7.35 7.04
CA THR A 101 7.81 -6.54 6.90
C THR A 101 8.94 -7.31 6.24
N GLU A 102 9.05 -8.62 6.47
CA GLU A 102 10.01 -9.48 5.76
C GLU A 102 9.72 -9.50 4.26
N ASN A 103 8.45 -9.75 3.90
CA ASN A 103 8.01 -9.77 2.51
C ASN A 103 8.19 -8.41 1.83
N PHE A 104 7.88 -7.32 2.54
CA PHE A 104 8.11 -5.96 2.03
C PHE A 104 9.59 -5.76 1.69
N SER A 105 10.50 -6.11 2.61
CA SER A 105 11.95 -6.01 2.38
C SER A 105 12.40 -6.86 1.18
N ALA A 106 11.89 -8.09 1.06
CA ALA A 106 12.23 -8.97 -0.05
C ALA A 106 11.80 -8.39 -1.41
N VAL A 107 10.57 -7.91 -1.52
CA VAL A 107 10.04 -7.30 -2.75
C VAL A 107 10.79 -6.01 -3.09
N SER A 108 11.11 -5.16 -2.11
CA SER A 108 11.91 -3.95 -2.36
C SER A 108 13.30 -4.26 -2.93
N ARG A 109 13.94 -5.35 -2.49
CA ARG A 109 15.23 -5.79 -3.08
C ARG A 109 15.09 -6.28 -4.52
N ILE A 110 14.00 -6.97 -4.84
CA ILE A 110 13.73 -7.40 -6.22
C ILE A 110 13.49 -6.17 -7.09
N PHE A 111 12.64 -5.25 -6.63
CA PHE A 111 12.37 -3.99 -7.29
C PHE A 111 13.65 -3.21 -7.62
N LEU A 112 14.57 -3.05 -6.66
CA LEU A 112 15.83 -2.36 -6.88
C LEU A 112 16.69 -3.00 -8.00
N LYS A 113 16.64 -4.33 -8.14
CA LYS A 113 17.42 -5.07 -9.17
C LYS A 113 16.85 -4.92 -10.57
N GLU A 114 15.56 -4.67 -10.70
CA GLU A 114 14.86 -4.50 -11.98
C GLU A 114 14.94 -3.06 -12.51
N LEU A 115 15.52 -2.13 -11.72
CA LEU A 115 15.75 -0.75 -12.14
C LEU A 115 17.08 -0.62 -12.88
N ASP A 116 17.13 0.30 -13.84
CA ASP A 116 18.39 0.76 -14.41
C ASP A 116 19.25 1.48 -13.35
N GLU A 117 20.55 1.60 -13.61
CA GLU A 117 21.52 2.14 -12.64
C GLU A 117 21.20 3.57 -12.19
N ALA A 118 20.68 4.41 -13.09
CA ALA A 118 20.34 5.80 -12.77
C ALA A 118 19.13 5.84 -11.82
N THR A 119 18.12 5.03 -12.09
CA THR A 119 16.88 4.94 -11.31
C THR A 119 17.10 4.19 -9.98
N ALA A 120 17.98 3.18 -9.96
CA ALA A 120 18.26 2.38 -8.78
C ALA A 120 18.77 3.24 -7.60
N SER A 121 19.63 4.24 -7.87
CA SER A 121 20.15 5.14 -6.82
C SER A 121 19.05 5.87 -6.05
N ALA A 122 17.94 6.21 -6.71
CA ALA A 122 16.78 6.88 -6.12
C ALA A 122 15.89 5.93 -5.31
N ALA A 123 16.01 4.62 -5.52
CA ALA A 123 15.21 3.59 -4.85
C ALA A 123 15.95 2.90 -3.68
N VAL A 124 17.25 3.16 -3.47
CA VAL A 124 18.04 2.55 -2.38
C VAL A 124 17.43 2.85 -1.01
N SER A 125 16.92 4.06 -0.81
CA SER A 125 16.32 4.46 0.47
C SER A 125 15.09 3.59 0.81
N ILE A 126 14.29 3.22 -0.20
CA ILE A 126 13.09 2.39 -0.05
C ILE A 126 13.45 1.02 0.52
N VAL A 127 14.50 0.38 -0.02
CA VAL A 127 15.01 -0.91 0.50
C VAL A 127 15.50 -0.76 1.93
N HIS A 128 16.28 0.29 2.19
CA HIS A 128 16.80 0.57 3.53
C HIS A 128 15.66 0.73 4.55
N ARG A 129 14.60 1.49 4.21
CA ARG A 129 13.43 1.67 5.08
C ARG A 129 12.69 0.36 5.33
N ALA A 130 12.50 -0.46 4.30
CA ALA A 130 11.84 -1.76 4.44
C ALA A 130 12.62 -2.70 5.37
N GLU A 131 13.95 -2.69 5.29
CA GLU A 131 14.83 -3.45 6.19
C GLU A 131 14.80 -2.94 7.63
N GLU A 132 14.81 -1.62 7.83
CA GLU A 132 14.68 -1.04 9.18
C GLU A 132 13.31 -1.36 9.80
N LEU A 133 12.22 -1.30 9.03
CA LEU A 133 10.90 -1.72 9.49
C LEU A 133 10.91 -3.19 9.95
N HIS A 134 11.55 -4.08 9.19
CA HIS A 134 11.67 -5.49 9.59
C HIS A 134 12.45 -5.67 10.91
N LYS A 135 13.56 -4.93 11.09
CA LYS A 135 14.32 -4.94 12.36
C LYS A 135 13.47 -4.41 13.52
N MET A 136 12.72 -3.34 13.29
CA MET A 136 11.84 -2.74 14.30
C MET A 136 10.67 -3.67 14.66
N ALA A 137 10.15 -4.45 13.71
CA ALA A 137 9.09 -5.43 13.95
C ALA A 137 9.45 -6.49 15.00
N ALA A 138 10.74 -6.81 15.13
CA ALA A 138 11.25 -7.73 16.13
C ALA A 138 11.36 -7.13 17.54
N GLN A 139 11.28 -5.81 17.71
CA GLN A 139 11.44 -5.15 19.00
C GLN A 139 10.22 -5.40 19.91
N GLU A 140 10.44 -5.63 21.20
CA GLU A 140 9.36 -5.88 22.17
C GLU A 140 8.36 -4.72 22.23
N ASN A 141 8.83 -3.50 22.02
CA ASN A 141 8.07 -2.27 22.18
C ASN A 141 7.56 -1.69 20.83
N VAL A 142 7.51 -2.48 19.75
CA VAL A 142 7.14 -2.04 18.39
C VAL A 142 5.77 -1.34 18.29
N PHE A 143 4.80 -1.75 19.12
CA PHE A 143 3.46 -1.16 19.16
C PHE A 143 3.37 0.03 20.13
N THR A 144 4.46 0.34 20.84
CA THR A 144 4.49 1.41 21.82
C THR A 144 5.24 2.62 21.25
N GLY A 145 4.57 3.77 21.26
CA GLY A 145 5.12 5.00 20.66
C GLY A 145 4.90 5.08 19.16
N LYS A 146 5.42 6.17 18.56
CA LYS A 146 5.20 6.52 17.15
C LYS A 146 6.38 6.21 16.24
N SER A 147 7.43 5.55 16.72
CA SER A 147 8.66 5.33 15.96
C SER A 147 8.42 4.44 14.73
N PHE A 148 7.71 3.32 14.92
CA PHE A 148 7.36 2.41 13.82
C PHE A 148 6.40 3.08 12.84
N GLU A 149 5.33 3.71 13.35
CA GLU A 149 4.38 4.48 12.56
C GLU A 149 5.06 5.56 11.70
N PHE A 150 5.99 6.30 12.29
CA PHE A 150 6.76 7.33 11.60
C PHE A 150 7.65 6.73 10.50
N MET A 151 8.37 5.65 10.80
CA MET A 151 9.20 4.96 9.81
C MET A 151 8.37 4.42 8.64
N LEU A 152 7.18 3.88 8.93
CA LEU A 152 6.28 3.35 7.91
C LEU A 152 5.71 4.46 7.01
N ASN A 153 5.33 5.60 7.59
CA ASN A 153 4.95 6.79 6.83
C ASN A 153 6.10 7.30 5.94
N MET A 154 7.34 7.31 6.45
CA MET A 154 8.50 7.71 5.64
C MET A 154 8.71 6.76 4.46
N ALA A 155 8.64 5.44 4.69
CA ALA A 155 8.77 4.44 3.62
C ALA A 155 7.70 4.62 2.53
N GLU A 156 6.45 4.85 2.93
CA GLU A 156 5.33 5.11 2.01
C GLU A 156 5.56 6.40 1.20
N ASN A 157 6.00 7.47 1.86
CA ASN A 157 6.28 8.75 1.20
C ASN A 157 7.46 8.68 0.22
N GLU A 158 8.56 8.02 0.60
CA GLU A 158 9.72 7.84 -0.29
C GLU A 158 9.32 7.04 -1.55
N PHE A 159 8.52 5.98 -1.39
CA PHE A 159 8.00 5.22 -2.52
C PHE A 159 7.04 6.05 -3.41
N ALA A 160 6.18 6.86 -2.80
CA ALA A 160 5.29 7.76 -3.54
C ALA A 160 6.06 8.80 -4.36
N GLN A 161 7.06 9.45 -3.76
CA GLN A 161 7.93 10.42 -4.43
C GLN A 161 8.71 9.79 -5.58
N PHE A 162 9.23 8.58 -5.37
CA PHE A 162 9.89 7.82 -6.43
C PHE A 162 8.95 7.60 -7.62
N ASN A 163 7.72 7.11 -7.39
CA ASN A 163 6.75 6.88 -8.46
C ASN A 163 6.35 8.17 -9.18
N GLU A 164 6.19 9.27 -8.44
CA GLU A 164 5.87 10.57 -9.02
C GLU A 164 7.00 11.05 -9.96
N ALA A 165 8.25 10.98 -9.51
CA ALA A 165 9.40 11.34 -10.33
C ALA A 165 9.46 10.51 -11.62
N GLN A 166 9.23 9.20 -11.53
CA GLN A 166 9.20 8.29 -12.67
C GLN A 166 8.09 8.64 -13.68
N ASN A 167 6.90 8.98 -13.20
CA ASN A 167 5.79 9.39 -14.05
C ASN A 167 6.06 10.72 -14.76
N GLN A 168 6.69 11.68 -14.07
CA GLN A 168 7.06 12.96 -14.66
C GLN A 168 8.15 12.81 -15.74
N SER A 169 9.14 11.94 -15.51
CA SER A 169 10.18 11.62 -16.50
C SER A 169 9.60 10.92 -17.74
N ALA A 170 8.66 9.99 -17.56
CA ALA A 170 7.97 9.34 -18.68
C ALA A 170 7.18 10.36 -19.53
N ALA A 171 6.40 11.24 -18.89
CA ALA A 171 5.62 12.27 -19.58
C ALA A 171 6.48 13.34 -20.29
N ALA A 172 7.72 13.56 -19.83
CA ALA A 172 8.68 14.46 -20.47
C ALA A 172 9.34 13.84 -21.72
N THR A 173 9.40 12.51 -21.81
CA THR A 173 10.03 11.78 -22.92
C THR A 173 9.05 11.56 -24.09
N GLU A 174 7.74 11.67 -23.83
CA GLU A 174 6.67 11.55 -24.84
C GLU A 174 6.29 12.89 -25.53
N LYS A 175 6.94 14.01 -25.18
CA LYS A 175 6.75 15.33 -25.80
C LYS A 175 7.89 15.69 -26.75
#